data_AF-A0A6I2T550-F1
#
_entry.id   AF-A0A6I2T550-F1
#
_cell.length_a   1.000
_cell.length_b   1.000
_cell.length_c   1.000
_cell.angle_alpha   90.00
_cell.angle_beta   90.00
_cell.angle_gamma   90.00
#
_symmetry.space_group_name_H-M   'P 1'
#
loop_
_entity.id
_entity.type
_entity.pdbx_description
1 polymer ?
#
loop_
_entity_poly.entity_id
_entity_poly.type
_entity_poly.pdbx_seq_one_letter_code
_entity_poly.pdbx_strand_id
1 'polypeptide(L)'
;MTAASHRGSELDRSRKKKLIPMYRAAAKKYRPLIGRHSLITCEDGLVIDILWEKRNFEHLCGVWCDRPPQVVHAGKTIEANYFFDQVIKGRLPSSAIHYSDYPRTRGKAEVLSNALDLEGNVDVVVDSDKAEVVYYLGGEAWCLGLDSDWNGNRMRSGLCNGNVFYPKSIRRQSVYKRMRTDSIPHRVSAVELVSP
;
A
#
# COMPACT_ATOMS: atom_id res chain seq x y z
N MET A 1 1.47 33.87 -16.84
CA MET A 1 2.21 32.81 -16.11
C MET A 1 3.56 33.38 -15.70
N THR A 2 3.96 33.23 -14.43
CA THR A 2 5.18 33.85 -13.88
C THR A 2 6.34 32.84 -13.88
N ALA A 3 7.60 33.31 -13.86
CA ALA A 3 8.77 32.42 -13.82
C ALA A 3 8.80 31.47 -12.60
N ALA A 4 8.11 31.82 -11.51
CA ALA A 4 7.93 30.98 -10.34
C ALA A 4 6.95 29.81 -10.59
N SER A 5 5.88 30.02 -11.37
CA SER A 5 4.94 28.95 -11.73
C SER A 5 5.57 27.93 -12.67
N HIS A 6 6.46 28.37 -13.57
CA HIS A 6 7.24 27.47 -14.43
C HIS A 6 8.19 26.58 -13.63
N ARG A 7 9.01 27.16 -12.73
CA ARG A 7 9.94 26.39 -11.89
C ARG A 7 9.23 25.38 -10.97
N GLY A 8 8.08 25.76 -10.40
CA GLY A 8 7.24 24.85 -9.60
C GLY A 8 6.75 23.64 -10.42
N SER A 9 6.29 23.88 -11.65
CA SER A 9 5.80 22.84 -12.55
C SER A 9 6.90 21.87 -13.02
N GLU A 10 8.11 22.38 -13.25
CA GLU A 10 9.27 21.57 -13.63
C GLU A 10 9.76 20.71 -12.48
N LEU A 11 9.82 21.26 -11.27
CA LEU A 11 10.18 20.52 -10.06
C LEU A 11 9.19 19.38 -9.80
N ASP A 12 7.89 19.64 -9.90
CA ASP A 12 6.86 18.62 -9.75
C ASP A 12 7.01 17.50 -10.79
N ARG A 13 7.20 17.84 -12.06
CA ARG A 13 7.44 16.88 -13.13
C ARG A 13 8.69 16.02 -12.86
N SER A 14 9.78 16.64 -12.43
CA SER A 14 11.03 15.94 -12.07
C SER A 14 10.83 14.97 -10.91
N ARG A 15 10.10 15.39 -9.87
CA ARG A 15 9.73 14.56 -8.71
C ARG A 15 8.92 13.33 -9.12
N LYS A 16 7.89 13.51 -9.95
CA LYS A 16 7.06 12.42 -10.48
C LYS A 16 7.87 11.41 -11.31
N LYS A 17 8.78 11.89 -12.16
CA LYS A 17 9.70 11.03 -12.93
C LYS A 17 10.61 10.17 -12.04
N LYS A 18 11.01 10.66 -10.86
CA LYS A 18 11.80 9.88 -9.89
C LYS A 18 10.99 8.81 -9.16
N LEU A 19 9.69 9.03 -8.94
CA LEU A 19 8.81 8.09 -8.26
C LEU A 19 8.42 6.89 -9.13
N ILE A 20 8.20 7.10 -10.44
CA ILE A 20 7.72 6.05 -11.36
C ILE A 20 8.59 4.78 -11.36
N PRO A 21 9.93 4.85 -11.45
CA PRO A 21 10.78 3.66 -11.37
C PRO A 21 10.61 2.88 -10.05
N MET A 22 10.42 3.58 -8.93
CA MET A 22 10.22 2.98 -7.62
C MET A 22 8.87 2.25 -7.55
N TYR A 23 7.81 2.89 -8.05
CA TYR A 23 6.50 2.24 -8.19
C TYR A 23 6.57 1.02 -9.10
N ARG A 24 7.36 1.07 -10.18
CA ARG A 24 7.54 -0.07 -11.07
C ARG A 24 8.24 -1.24 -10.38
N ALA A 25 9.26 -0.98 -9.55
CA ALA A 25 9.92 -2.01 -8.76
C ALA A 25 8.95 -2.65 -7.76
N ALA A 26 8.23 -1.82 -6.99
CA ALA A 26 7.21 -2.30 -6.05
C ALA A 26 6.09 -3.08 -6.74
N ALA A 27 5.58 -2.60 -7.89
CA ALA A 27 4.48 -3.24 -8.61
C ALA A 27 4.85 -4.66 -9.08
N LYS A 28 6.11 -4.89 -9.46
CA LYS A 28 6.57 -6.24 -9.85
C LYS A 28 6.47 -7.23 -8.69
N LYS A 29 6.78 -6.80 -7.46
CA LYS A 29 6.64 -7.60 -6.23
C LYS A 29 5.20 -7.72 -5.75
N TYR A 30 4.39 -6.69 -5.99
CA TYR A 30 2.98 -6.67 -5.66
C TYR A 30 2.15 -7.62 -6.55
N ARG A 31 2.51 -7.72 -7.84
CA ARG A 31 1.79 -8.51 -8.84
C ARG A 31 1.45 -9.95 -8.40
N PRO A 32 2.39 -10.76 -7.86
CA PRO A 32 2.08 -12.12 -7.41
C PRO A 32 1.16 -12.20 -6.19
N LEU A 33 0.94 -11.10 -5.47
CA LEU A 33 0.03 -11.06 -4.32
C LEU A 33 -1.42 -10.86 -4.74
N ILE A 34 -1.67 -10.20 -5.89
CA ILE A 34 -3.02 -9.82 -6.31
C ILE A 34 -3.95 -11.03 -6.38
N GLY A 35 -5.09 -10.94 -5.68
CA GLY A 35 -6.11 -11.97 -5.59
C GLY A 35 -5.77 -13.11 -4.62
N ARG A 36 -4.69 -12.99 -3.84
CA ARG A 36 -4.24 -13.99 -2.87
C ARG A 36 -4.30 -13.44 -1.45
N HIS A 37 -4.23 -14.36 -0.50
CA HIS A 37 -4.25 -14.09 0.93
C HIS A 37 -2.84 -14.23 1.51
N SER A 38 -2.40 -13.26 2.31
CA SER A 38 -1.22 -13.41 3.16
C SER A 38 -1.66 -13.61 4.59
N LEU A 39 -1.35 -14.76 5.17
CA LEU A 39 -1.59 -15.06 6.58
C LEU A 39 -0.36 -14.68 7.39
N ILE A 40 -0.56 -13.82 8.39
CA ILE A 40 0.47 -13.44 9.36
C ILE A 40 0.12 -14.10 10.68
N THR A 41 0.87 -15.10 11.08
CA THR A 41 0.69 -15.82 12.35
C THR A 41 1.62 -15.23 13.39
N CYS A 42 1.07 -14.89 14.55
CA CYS A 42 1.81 -14.37 15.68
C CYS A 42 2.02 -15.44 16.76
N GLU A 43 3.04 -15.28 17.60
CA GLU A 43 3.41 -16.21 18.67
C GLU A 43 2.30 -16.40 19.72
N ASP A 44 1.46 -15.40 19.92
CA ASP A 44 0.35 -15.40 20.88
C ASP A 44 -0.96 -15.95 20.30
N GLY A 45 -0.92 -16.46 19.07
CA GLY A 45 -2.06 -17.06 18.39
C GLY A 45 -2.91 -16.08 17.57
N LEU A 46 -2.58 -14.78 17.54
CA LEU A 46 -3.21 -13.85 16.59
C LEU A 46 -2.85 -14.25 15.15
N VAL A 47 -3.86 -14.35 14.28
CA VAL A 47 -3.67 -14.59 12.83
C VAL A 47 -4.35 -13.48 12.03
N ILE A 48 -3.57 -12.77 11.23
CA ILE A 48 -4.07 -11.71 10.33
C ILE A 48 -4.15 -12.26 8.91
N ASP A 49 -5.34 -12.17 8.32
CA ASP A 49 -5.57 -12.50 6.92
C ASP A 49 -5.61 -11.24 6.05
N ILE A 50 -4.66 -11.10 5.11
CA ILE A 50 -4.56 -9.93 4.22
C ILE A 50 -4.92 -10.33 2.80
N LEU A 51 -6.02 -9.80 2.26
CA LEU A 51 -6.35 -9.91 0.85
C LEU A 51 -5.76 -8.74 0.06
N TRP A 52 -4.98 -9.07 -0.97
CA TRP A 52 -4.34 -8.09 -1.83
C TRP A 52 -5.14 -7.86 -3.09
N GLU A 53 -5.61 -6.64 -3.32
CA GLU A 53 -6.19 -6.29 -4.61
C GLU A 53 -5.35 -5.27 -5.36
N LYS A 54 -5.51 -5.30 -6.68
CA LYS A 54 -4.88 -4.35 -7.58
C LYS A 54 -5.15 -2.89 -7.18
N ARG A 55 -6.37 -2.60 -6.72
CA ARG A 55 -6.80 -1.25 -6.34
C ARG A 55 -6.09 -0.69 -5.11
N ASN A 56 -5.60 -1.54 -4.21
CA ASN A 56 -4.89 -1.05 -3.02
C ASN A 56 -3.52 -0.45 -3.36
N PHE A 57 -2.92 -0.86 -4.48
CA PHE A 57 -1.56 -0.45 -4.83
C PHE A 57 -1.40 1.06 -5.00
N GLU A 58 -2.42 1.75 -5.53
CA GLU A 58 -2.45 3.20 -5.66
C GLU A 58 -2.36 3.90 -4.28
N HIS A 59 -3.16 3.43 -3.31
CA HIS A 59 -3.13 3.95 -1.94
C HIS A 59 -1.78 3.72 -1.24
N LEU A 60 -1.17 2.55 -1.47
CA LEU A 60 0.18 2.24 -0.99
C LEU A 60 1.24 3.15 -1.61
N CYS A 61 1.10 3.51 -2.89
CA CYS A 61 1.96 4.50 -3.52
C CYS A 61 1.71 5.94 -3.01
N GLY A 62 0.54 6.20 -2.42
CA GLY A 62 0.18 7.53 -1.91
C GLY A 62 0.00 8.55 -3.02
N VAL A 63 -0.60 8.09 -4.12
CA VAL A 63 -0.95 8.91 -5.29
C VAL A 63 -2.42 8.70 -5.64
N TRP A 64 -2.95 9.55 -6.50
CA TRP A 64 -4.13 9.24 -7.32
C TRP A 64 -3.76 9.39 -8.80
N CYS A 65 -4.41 8.61 -9.65
CA CYS A 65 -4.13 8.54 -11.07
C CYS A 65 -5.33 8.95 -11.91
N ASP A 66 -5.11 9.89 -12.82
CA ASP A 66 -6.11 10.21 -13.83
C ASP A 66 -6.14 9.11 -14.91
N ARG A 67 -7.37 8.79 -15.34
CA ARG A 67 -7.61 7.99 -16.54
C ARG A 67 -7.78 8.93 -17.74
N PRO A 68 -7.23 8.58 -18.92
CA PRO A 68 -7.53 9.34 -20.13
C PRO A 68 -9.03 9.20 -20.49
N PRO A 69 -9.68 10.21 -21.08
CA PRO A 69 -11.12 10.21 -21.35
C PRO A 69 -11.60 8.97 -22.11
N GLN A 70 -10.79 8.44 -23.02
CA GLN A 70 -11.12 7.24 -23.81
C GLN A 70 -11.26 5.99 -22.93
N VAL A 71 -10.52 5.88 -21.83
CA VAL A 71 -10.65 4.78 -20.87
C VAL A 71 -11.88 4.97 -19.99
N VAL A 72 -12.18 6.22 -19.59
CA VAL A 72 -13.36 6.57 -18.80
C VAL A 72 -14.64 6.27 -19.59
N HIS A 73 -14.77 6.78 -20.81
CA HIS A 73 -15.95 6.59 -21.66
C HIS A 73 -16.20 5.12 -22.00
N ALA A 74 -15.14 4.31 -22.09
CA ALA A 74 -15.27 2.90 -22.38
C ALA A 74 -15.66 2.06 -21.14
N GLY A 75 -15.72 2.63 -19.94
CA GLY A 75 -16.07 1.91 -18.70
C GLY A 75 -15.10 0.78 -18.33
N LYS A 76 -13.89 0.77 -18.88
CA LYS A 76 -13.04 -0.44 -18.93
C LYS A 76 -12.36 -0.80 -17.60
N THR A 77 -12.12 0.16 -16.71
CA THR A 77 -11.42 -0.07 -15.43
C THR A 77 -11.44 1.18 -14.55
N ILE A 78 -11.31 1.05 -13.22
CA ILE A 78 -11.16 2.18 -12.29
C ILE A 78 -9.74 2.77 -12.28
N GLU A 79 -9.58 3.97 -11.73
CA GLU A 79 -8.31 4.74 -11.63
C GLU A 79 -7.16 3.89 -11.07
N ALA A 80 -7.38 3.29 -9.90
CA ALA A 80 -6.34 2.50 -9.22
C ALA A 80 -5.87 1.28 -10.04
N ASN A 81 -6.79 0.63 -10.75
CA ASN A 81 -6.47 -0.52 -11.60
C ASN A 81 -5.71 -0.08 -12.86
N TYR A 82 -6.13 1.04 -13.46
CA TYR A 82 -5.41 1.67 -14.57
C TYR A 82 -3.98 2.04 -14.17
N PHE A 83 -3.80 2.67 -13.00
CA PHE A 83 -2.50 3.03 -12.45
C PHE A 83 -1.56 1.83 -12.41
N PHE A 84 -1.98 0.74 -11.75
CA PHE A 84 -1.18 -0.48 -11.64
C PHE A 84 -0.77 -1.03 -13.02
N ASP A 85 -1.73 -1.09 -13.95
CA ASP A 85 -1.47 -1.61 -15.30
C ASP A 85 -0.45 -0.78 -16.07
N GLN A 86 -0.56 0.55 -16.02
CA GLN A 86 0.38 1.42 -16.72
C GLN A 86 1.77 1.38 -16.08
N VAL A 87 1.85 1.30 -14.75
CA VAL A 87 3.12 1.15 -14.02
C VAL A 87 3.84 -0.14 -14.46
N ILE A 88 3.15 -1.28 -14.46
CA ILE A 88 3.72 -2.57 -14.86
C ILE A 88 4.14 -2.56 -16.33
N LYS A 89 3.31 -2.04 -17.22
CA LYS A 89 3.61 -1.91 -18.66
C LYS A 89 4.74 -0.93 -18.94
N GLY A 90 5.14 -0.10 -17.97
CA GLY A 90 6.14 0.95 -18.16
C GLY A 90 5.64 2.09 -19.03
N ARG A 91 4.32 2.32 -19.04
CA ARG A 91 3.63 3.30 -19.89
C ARG A 91 2.97 4.42 -19.09
N LEU A 92 3.15 4.44 -17.77
CA LEU A 92 2.56 5.48 -16.91
C LEU A 92 3.18 6.86 -17.23
N PRO A 93 2.39 7.82 -17.73
CA PRO A 93 2.89 9.17 -17.94
C PRO A 93 2.96 9.89 -16.58
N SER A 94 4.02 10.67 -16.36
CA SER A 94 4.17 11.43 -15.11
C SER A 94 3.04 12.44 -14.88
N SER A 95 2.39 12.93 -15.94
CA SER A 95 1.26 13.86 -15.82
C SER A 95 0.00 13.21 -15.26
N ALA A 96 -0.14 11.88 -15.33
CA ALA A 96 -1.34 11.19 -14.85
C ALA A 96 -1.34 10.95 -13.33
N ILE A 97 -0.19 11.06 -12.65
CA ILE A 97 -0.12 10.85 -11.21
C ILE A 97 -0.09 12.16 -10.44
N HIS A 98 -0.71 12.14 -9.28
CA HIS A 98 -0.82 13.28 -8.38
C HIS A 98 -0.63 12.84 -6.94
N TYR A 99 -0.16 13.75 -6.09
CA TYR A 99 0.04 13.52 -4.66
C TYR A 99 -0.23 14.83 -3.90
N SER A 100 -0.58 14.71 -2.63
CA SER A 100 -0.81 15.86 -1.75
C SER A 100 0.48 16.38 -1.11
N ASP A 101 1.38 15.45 -0.72
CA ASP A 101 2.62 15.77 -0.02
C ASP A 101 3.79 14.94 -0.57
N TYR A 102 4.74 15.60 -1.23
CA TYR A 102 5.87 14.90 -1.87
C TYR A 102 6.77 14.16 -0.87
N PRO A 103 7.21 14.75 0.27
CA PRO A 103 8.01 14.02 1.26
C PRO A 103 7.36 12.72 1.73
N ARG A 104 6.06 12.74 2.05
CA ARG A 104 5.32 11.55 2.47
C ARG A 104 5.19 10.53 1.33
N THR A 105 4.81 10.96 0.12
CA THR A 105 4.70 10.08 -1.05
C THR A 105 6.04 9.46 -1.42
N ARG A 106 7.13 10.22 -1.36
CA ARG A 106 8.49 9.70 -1.55
C ARG A 106 8.86 8.68 -0.48
N GLY A 107 8.59 8.99 0.80
CA GLY A 107 8.85 8.06 1.90
C GLY A 107 8.12 6.72 1.71
N LYS A 108 6.86 6.75 1.24
CA LYS A 108 6.13 5.54 0.84
C LYS A 108 6.85 4.76 -0.26
N ALA A 109 7.22 5.44 -1.35
CA ALA A 109 7.90 4.83 -2.48
C ALA A 109 9.24 4.17 -2.10
N GLU A 110 9.98 4.78 -1.16
CA GLU A 110 11.29 4.30 -0.70
C GLU A 110 11.21 2.95 0.04
N VAL A 111 10.13 2.70 0.78
CA VAL A 111 10.00 1.47 1.58
C VAL A 111 9.07 0.43 0.98
N LEU A 112 8.16 0.83 0.08
CA LEU A 112 7.11 -0.07 -0.42
C LEU A 112 7.68 -1.34 -1.05
N SER A 113 8.72 -1.24 -1.88
CA SER A 113 9.30 -2.42 -2.51
C SER A 113 9.96 -3.39 -1.53
N ASN A 114 10.42 -2.91 -0.37
CA ASN A 114 10.95 -3.78 0.69
C ASN A 114 9.82 -4.37 1.52
N ALA A 115 8.82 -3.55 1.85
CA ALA A 115 7.67 -3.97 2.65
C ALA A 115 6.79 -5.06 1.99
N LEU A 116 6.92 -5.26 0.67
CA LEU A 116 6.20 -6.30 -0.07
C LEU A 116 6.89 -7.68 -0.03
N ASP A 117 8.14 -7.76 0.42
CA ASP A 117 8.79 -9.03 0.74
C ASP A 117 8.39 -9.45 2.16
N LEU A 118 7.10 -9.76 2.37
CA LEU A 118 6.52 -9.94 3.71
C LEU A 118 7.28 -10.98 4.54
N GLU A 119 7.61 -12.12 3.92
CA GLU A 119 8.40 -13.17 4.54
C GLU A 119 9.80 -12.63 4.89
N GLY A 120 10.14 -12.66 6.18
CA GLY A 120 11.43 -12.18 6.68
C GLY A 120 11.56 -10.66 6.85
N ASN A 121 10.54 -9.84 6.54
CA ASN A 121 10.57 -8.39 6.80
C ASN A 121 9.46 -7.89 7.74
N VAL A 122 8.59 -8.77 8.23
CA VAL A 122 7.54 -8.41 9.19
C VAL A 122 7.92 -9.00 10.55
N ASP A 123 8.25 -8.12 11.50
CA ASP A 123 8.68 -8.53 12.84
C ASP A 123 7.50 -8.57 13.82
N VAL A 124 6.58 -7.61 13.69
CA VAL A 124 5.45 -7.44 14.62
C VAL A 124 4.19 -6.95 13.93
N VAL A 125 3.06 -7.26 14.57
CA VAL A 125 1.76 -6.61 14.37
C VAL A 125 1.41 -5.82 15.63
N VAL A 126 0.81 -4.64 15.48
CA VAL A 126 0.36 -3.80 16.59
C VAL A 126 -1.05 -3.30 16.36
N ASP A 127 -1.81 -3.12 17.44
CA ASP A 127 -3.04 -2.34 17.43
C ASP A 127 -2.74 -0.90 17.00
N SER A 128 -3.52 -0.40 16.07
CA SER A 128 -3.35 0.94 15.50
C SER A 128 -3.72 2.07 16.46
N ASP A 129 -2.93 3.15 16.44
CA ASP A 129 -3.22 4.46 17.06
C ASP A 129 -4.19 5.34 16.23
N LYS A 130 -4.72 4.82 15.12
CA LYS A 130 -5.62 5.52 14.19
C LYS A 130 -6.94 4.79 14.04
N ALA A 131 -8.03 5.53 14.11
CA ALA A 131 -9.38 4.97 13.98
C ALA A 131 -9.63 4.31 12.61
N GLU A 132 -9.03 4.85 11.54
CA GLU A 132 -9.23 4.35 10.18
C GLU A 132 -8.34 3.16 9.77
N VAL A 133 -7.49 2.66 10.68
CA VAL A 133 -6.60 1.50 10.46
C VAL A 133 -6.76 0.58 11.66
N VAL A 134 -6.94 -0.71 11.46
CA VAL A 134 -7.13 -1.66 12.57
C VAL A 134 -5.78 -2.10 13.13
N TYR A 135 -4.90 -2.57 12.25
CA TYR A 135 -3.56 -3.04 12.61
C TYR A 135 -2.50 -2.33 11.79
N TYR A 136 -1.31 -2.19 12.37
CA TYR A 136 -0.09 -1.98 11.60
C TYR A 136 0.81 -3.20 11.75
N LEU A 137 1.46 -3.60 10.66
CA LEU A 137 2.53 -4.60 10.67
C LEU A 137 3.82 -4.02 10.11
N GLY A 138 4.96 -4.58 10.49
CA GLY A 138 6.27 -4.20 9.98
C GLY A 138 7.36 -4.34 11.03
N GLY A 139 8.28 -3.39 11.04
CA GLY A 139 9.42 -3.35 11.95
C GLY A 139 9.89 -1.92 12.20
N GLU A 140 11.19 -1.71 12.40
CA GLU A 140 11.72 -0.38 12.77
C GLU A 140 11.77 0.63 11.61
N ALA A 141 11.87 0.15 10.37
CA ALA A 141 12.08 1.01 9.21
C ALA A 141 10.77 1.45 8.52
N TRP A 142 9.73 0.64 8.63
CA TRP A 142 8.47 0.83 7.93
C TRP A 142 7.29 0.18 8.65
N CYS A 143 6.08 0.68 8.36
CA CYS A 143 4.84 0.05 8.83
C CYS A 143 3.75 0.09 7.75
N LEU A 144 3.07 -1.04 7.56
CA LEU A 144 1.93 -1.23 6.67
C LEU A 144 0.64 -1.26 7.50
N GLY A 145 -0.26 -0.31 7.25
CA GLY A 145 -1.56 -0.22 7.90
C GLY A 145 -2.63 -1.01 7.16
N LEU A 146 -3.40 -1.77 7.92
CA LEU A 146 -4.46 -2.67 7.46
C LEU A 146 -5.84 -2.19 7.88
N ASP A 147 -6.81 -2.34 7.00
CA ASP A 147 -8.20 -2.04 7.27
C ASP A 147 -9.07 -3.28 7.11
N SER A 148 -10.07 -3.45 7.97
CA SER A 148 -11.06 -4.53 7.87
C SER A 148 -12.32 -4.13 7.11
N ASP A 149 -12.49 -2.83 6.83
CA ASP A 149 -13.65 -2.30 6.15
C ASP A 149 -13.38 -2.13 4.65
N TRP A 150 -14.04 -2.96 3.85
CA TRP A 150 -13.99 -2.91 2.41
C TRP A 150 -15.22 -2.21 1.85
N ASN A 151 -15.12 -0.91 1.58
CA ASN A 151 -16.23 -0.10 1.05
C ASN A 151 -17.52 -0.19 1.91
N GLY A 152 -17.39 -0.26 3.24
CA GLY A 152 -18.52 -0.40 4.17
C GLY A 152 -18.85 -1.86 4.54
N ASN A 153 -18.13 -2.85 3.98
CA ASN A 153 -18.37 -4.26 4.24
C ASN A 153 -17.16 -4.92 4.92
N ARG A 154 -17.39 -5.49 6.09
CA ARG A 154 -16.40 -6.38 6.74
C ARG A 154 -16.61 -7.80 6.25
N MET A 155 -15.53 -8.44 5.80
CA MET A 155 -15.57 -9.84 5.38
C MET A 155 -14.97 -10.71 6.48
N ARG A 156 -15.64 -11.81 6.82
CA ARG A 156 -15.07 -12.85 7.68
C ARG A 156 -14.06 -13.67 6.88
N SER A 157 -12.91 -13.95 7.48
CA SER A 157 -11.95 -14.85 6.87
C SER A 157 -12.45 -16.30 6.96
N GLY A 158 -12.29 -17.06 5.89
CA GLY A 158 -12.43 -18.52 5.91
C GLY A 158 -11.13 -19.25 6.28
N LEU A 159 -10.03 -18.51 6.44
CA LEU A 159 -8.68 -19.04 6.68
C LEU A 159 -8.23 -18.88 8.14
N CYS A 160 -8.83 -17.95 8.88
CA CYS A 160 -8.55 -17.74 10.29
C CYS A 160 -9.80 -17.31 11.06
N ASN A 161 -9.72 -17.33 12.40
CA ASN A 161 -10.77 -16.78 13.26
C ASN A 161 -10.67 -15.24 13.29
N GLY A 162 -11.19 -14.57 12.27
CA GLY A 162 -11.00 -13.14 12.12
C GLY A 162 -11.75 -12.52 10.94
N ASN A 163 -11.35 -11.30 10.60
CA ASN A 163 -11.78 -10.61 9.38
C ASN A 163 -10.69 -10.72 8.31
N VAL A 164 -11.08 -10.56 7.06
CA VAL A 164 -10.15 -10.25 5.97
C VAL A 164 -9.77 -8.77 6.09
N PHE A 165 -8.48 -8.51 5.98
CA PHE A 165 -7.91 -7.17 5.99
C PHE A 165 -7.35 -6.79 4.63
N TYR A 166 -7.26 -5.49 4.39
CA TYR A 166 -6.77 -4.92 3.15
C TYR A 166 -5.66 -3.91 3.42
N PRO A 167 -4.62 -3.89 2.59
CA PRO A 167 -3.56 -2.90 2.72
C PRO A 167 -4.09 -1.50 2.37
N LYS A 168 -3.98 -0.59 3.34
CA LYS A 168 -4.52 0.78 3.24
C LYS A 168 -3.44 1.84 3.19
N SER A 169 -2.33 1.64 3.90
CA SER A 169 -1.25 2.62 3.93
C SER A 169 0.10 1.98 4.19
N ILE A 170 1.17 2.62 3.71
CA ILE A 170 2.55 2.31 4.08
C ILE A 170 3.19 3.60 4.60
N ARG A 171 4.14 3.50 5.53
CA ARG A 171 4.92 4.64 6.02
C ARG A 171 6.36 4.24 6.26
N ARG A 172 7.29 5.15 6.00
CA ARG A 172 8.72 5.04 6.35
C ARG A 172 8.95 5.48 7.80
N GLN A 173 8.54 4.64 8.74
CA GLN A 173 8.71 4.82 10.17
C GLN A 173 8.52 3.48 10.88
N SER A 174 9.04 3.39 12.10
CA SER A 174 8.80 2.25 12.99
C SER A 174 7.30 2.01 13.22
N VAL A 175 6.92 0.73 13.21
CA VAL A 175 5.58 0.24 13.54
C VAL A 175 5.15 0.62 14.95
N TYR A 176 6.08 0.67 15.91
CA TYR A 176 5.79 1.07 17.30
C TYR A 176 5.31 2.53 17.41
N LYS A 177 5.65 3.40 16.46
CA LYS A 177 5.11 4.78 16.40
C LYS A 177 3.64 4.84 15.96
N ARG A 178 3.04 3.70 15.63
CA ARG A 178 1.62 3.54 15.31
C ARG A 178 0.89 2.61 16.27
N MET A 179 1.58 2.18 17.33
CA MET A 179 1.01 1.32 18.34
C MET A 179 0.16 2.16 19.30
N ARG A 180 -1.04 1.67 19.61
CA ARG A 180 -1.87 2.22 20.68
C ARG A 180 -1.14 2.09 22.02
N THR A 181 -1.15 3.15 22.84
CA THR A 181 -0.36 3.26 24.09
C THR A 181 -0.49 2.06 25.03
N ASP A 182 -1.69 1.49 25.15
CA ASP A 182 -1.98 0.41 26.10
C ASP A 182 -2.06 -0.98 25.43
N SER A 183 -1.46 -1.13 24.24
CA SER A 183 -1.43 -2.40 23.51
C SER A 183 -0.07 -3.08 23.59
N ILE A 184 -0.08 -4.41 23.47
CA ILE A 184 1.11 -5.24 23.44
C ILE A 184 1.40 -5.58 21.98
N PRO A 185 2.65 -5.48 21.50
CA PRO A 185 3.00 -5.90 20.15
C PRO A 185 2.92 -7.43 20.02
N HIS A 186 2.29 -7.90 18.94
CA HIS A 186 2.20 -9.30 18.58
C HIS A 186 3.43 -9.67 17.74
N ARG A 187 4.30 -10.54 18.25
CA ARG A 187 5.49 -11.01 17.53
C ARG A 187 5.09 -11.96 16.41
N VAL A 188 5.57 -11.72 15.20
CA VAL A 188 5.27 -12.57 14.04
C VAL A 188 6.17 -13.80 14.06
N SER A 189 5.55 -14.98 13.96
CA SER A 189 6.23 -16.27 13.91
C SER A 189 6.25 -16.86 12.51
N ALA A 190 5.24 -16.59 11.68
CA ALA A 190 5.17 -17.08 10.31
C ALA A 190 4.40 -16.14 9.37
N VAL A 191 4.77 -16.18 8.09
CA VAL A 191 4.09 -15.48 7.01
C VAL A 191 3.87 -16.48 5.88
N GLU A 192 2.62 -16.66 5.46
CA GLU A 192 2.25 -17.61 4.42
C GLU A 192 1.45 -16.93 3.31
N LEU A 193 1.76 -17.25 2.05
CA LEU A 193 1.00 -16.77 0.91
C LEU A 193 0.08 -17.89 0.38
N VAL A 194 -1.21 -17.74 0.64
CA VAL A 194 -2.25 -18.71 0.33
C VAL A 194 -2.98 -18.29 -0.95
N SER A 195 -3.16 -19.24 -1.88
CA SER A 195 -4.04 -19.04 -3.03
C SER A 195 -5.50 -19.28 -2.62
N PRO A 196 -6.48 -18.60 -3.24
CA PRO A 196 -7.90 -18.90 -3.03
C PRO A 196 -8.24 -20.37 -3.27
#